data_AF-A0A7J4XGT9-F1
#
_entry.id   AF-A0A7J4XGT9-F1
#
_cell.length_a   1.000
_cell.length_b   1.000
_cell.length_c   1.000
_cell.angle_alpha   90.00
_cell.angle_beta   90.00
_cell.angle_gamma   90.00
#
_symmetry.space_group_name_H-M   'P 1'
#
loop_
_entity.id
_entity.type
_entity.pdbx_description
1 polymer ?
#
loop_
_entity_poly.entity_id
_entity_poly.type
_entity_poly.pdbx_seq_one_letter_code
_entity_poly.pdbx_strand_id
1 'polypeptide(L)' 'MDDMINRNAPIAEENIDPNGRPAIDKFEEWSEEVSERTDTGYKDQKVKSKKEREKRIKEIDEVIKEDLD' A
#
# COMPACT_ATOMS: atom_id res chain seq x y z
N MET A 1 22.98 -30.57 -20.85
CA MET A 1 21.77 -30.59 -21.70
C MET A 1 20.92 -29.48 -21.15
N ASP A 2 20.63 -28.44 -21.92
CA ASP A 2 19.73 -27.37 -21.45
C ASP A 2 18.36 -28.01 -21.17
N ASP A 3 17.81 -27.78 -19.99
CA ASP A 3 16.47 -28.22 -19.61
C ASP A 3 15.45 -27.50 -20.50
N MET A 4 15.18 -28.09 -21.65
CA MET A 4 14.30 -27.53 -22.67
C MET A 4 12.86 -27.64 -22.17
N ILE A 5 12.32 -26.52 -21.67
CA ILE A 5 10.93 -26.46 -21.21
C ILE A 5 10.01 -26.63 -22.42
N ASN A 6 9.27 -27.74 -22.45
CA ASN A 6 8.25 -27.98 -23.47
C ASN A 6 7.03 -27.09 -23.20
N ARG A 7 6.90 -26.00 -23.98
CA ARG A 7 5.76 -25.06 -23.88
C ARG A 7 4.40 -25.65 -24.25
N ASN A 8 4.39 -26.80 -24.92
CA ASN A 8 3.16 -27.50 -25.31
C ASN A 8 2.78 -28.61 -24.30
N ALA A 9 3.54 -28.77 -23.21
CA ALA A 9 3.16 -29.69 -22.16
C ALA A 9 1.88 -29.17 -21.47
N PRO A 10 0.87 -30.03 -21.26
CA PRO A 10 -0.30 -29.63 -20.50
C PRO A 10 0.11 -29.23 -19.08
N ILE A 11 -0.56 -28.22 -18.52
CA ILE A 11 -0.42 -27.89 -17.11
C ILE A 11 -0.82 -29.09 -16.26
N ALA A 12 -0.06 -29.39 -15.22
CA ALA A 12 -0.42 -30.45 -14.28
C ALA A 12 -1.79 -30.15 -13.65
N GLU A 13 -2.64 -31.17 -13.48
CA GLU A 13 -4.02 -31.00 -12.99
C GLU A 13 -4.09 -30.25 -11.65
N GLU A 14 -3.09 -30.43 -10.80
CA GLU A 14 -2.92 -29.73 -9.52
C GLU A 14 -2.75 -28.20 -9.63
N ASN A 15 -2.41 -27.68 -10.81
CA ASN A 15 -2.28 -26.25 -11.11
C ASN A 15 -3.48 -25.68 -11.89
N ILE A 16 -4.48 -26.50 -12.22
CA ILE A 16 -5.72 -26.06 -12.88
C ILE A 16 -6.71 -25.50 -11.86
N ASP A 17 -6.74 -26.08 -10.65
CA ASP A 17 -7.64 -25.63 -9.59
C ASP A 17 -7.02 -24.46 -8.81
N PRO A 18 -7.62 -23.25 -8.87
CA PRO A 18 -7.15 -22.10 -8.09
C PRO A 18 -7.22 -22.34 -6.57
N ASN A 19 -8.04 -23.30 -6.12
CA ASN A 19 -8.15 -23.71 -4.71
C ASN A 19 -7.33 -24.97 -4.37
N GLY A 20 -6.68 -25.61 -5.36
CA GLY A 20 -5.88 -26.81 -5.12
C GLY A 20 -4.60 -26.52 -4.33
N ARG A 21 -4.10 -25.28 -4.42
CA ARG A 21 -2.97 -24.76 -3.64
C ARG A 21 -3.20 -23.27 -3.36
N PRO A 22 -4.06 -22.91 -2.40
CA PRO A 22 -4.21 -21.52 -2.01
C PRO A 22 -2.83 -20.99 -1.60
N ALA A 23 -2.49 -19.79 -2.04
CA ALA A 23 -1.28 -19.12 -1.56
C ALA A 23 -1.38 -19.01 -0.04
N ILE A 24 -0.53 -19.74 0.67
CA ILE A 24 -0.43 -19.64 2.12
C ILE A 24 0.39 -18.39 2.38
N ASP A 25 -0.18 -17.43 3.09
CA ASP A 25 0.61 -16.33 3.63
C ASP A 25 1.61 -16.94 4.63
N LYS A 26 2.88 -17.01 4.22
CA LYS A 26 3.96 -17.59 5.03
C LYS A 26 4.52 -16.59 6.02
N PHE A 27 4.12 -15.34 5.90
CA PHE A 27 4.51 -14.28 6.80
C PHE A 27 3.28 -13.97 7.65
N GLU A 28 3.45 -13.89 8.97
CA GLU A 28 2.41 -13.31 9.81
C GLU A 28 2.22 -11.83 9.42
N GLU A 29 1.06 -11.26 9.76
CA GLU A 29 0.87 -9.81 9.70
C GLU A 29 2.10 -9.14 10.28
N TRP A 30 2.71 -8.24 9.49
CA TRP A 30 3.99 -7.62 9.80
C TRP A 30 4.04 -7.23 11.27
N SER A 31 5.09 -7.67 11.96
CA SER A 31 5.23 -7.41 13.40
C SER A 31 5.15 -5.90 13.67
N GLU A 32 4.61 -5.55 14.84
CA GLU A 32 4.53 -4.16 15.30
C GLU A 32 5.88 -3.43 15.18
N GLU A 33 7.00 -4.15 15.32
CA GLU A 33 8.36 -3.64 15.11
C GLU A 33 8.62 -3.06 13.69
N VAL A 34 8.04 -3.66 12.64
CA VAL A 34 8.18 -3.14 11.27
C VAL A 34 7.22 -1.96 11.04
N SER A 35 6.03 -1.99 11.65
CA SER A 35 5.10 -0.86 11.65
C SER A 35 5.70 0.36 12.34
N GLU A 36 6.35 0.17 13.49
CA GLU A 36 6.97 1.22 14.29
C GLU A 36 8.15 1.90 13.60
N ARG A 37 8.89 1.18 12.74
CA ARG A 37 10.01 1.69 11.93
C ARG A 37 9.60 2.69 10.86
N THR A 38 8.30 2.81 10.56
CA THR A 38 7.78 4.00 9.88
C THR A 38 7.66 5.14 10.90
N ASP A 39 8.81 5.60 11.39
CA ASP A 39 8.87 6.85 12.13
C ASP A 39 8.68 8.00 11.13
N THR A 40 7.43 8.29 10.83
CA THR A 40 7.06 9.43 9.98
C THR A 40 7.31 10.77 10.67
N GLY A 41 7.84 10.79 11.91
CA GLY A 41 8.08 11.99 12.70
C GLY A 41 6.80 12.69 13.16
N TYR A 42 5.63 12.14 12.85
CA TYR A 42 4.32 12.70 13.20
C TYR A 42 3.73 12.14 14.49
N LYS A 43 4.40 11.19 15.16
CA LYS A 43 3.86 10.50 16.35
C LYS A 43 3.52 11.45 17.50
N ASP A 44 4.23 12.58 17.61
CA ASP A 44 4.00 13.61 18.64
C ASP A 44 3.24 14.85 18.13
N GLN A 45 2.83 14.89 16.85
CA GLN A 45 2.08 16.04 16.35
C GLN A 45 0.65 16.02 16.87
N LYS A 46 0.30 17.01 17.69
CA LYS A 46 -1.07 17.27 18.12
C LYS A 46 -1.96 17.42 16.89
N VAL A 47 -2.98 16.57 16.78
CA VAL A 47 -3.99 16.65 15.72
C VAL A 47 -4.62 18.05 15.79
N LYS A 48 -4.48 18.79 14.68
CA LYS A 48 -5.04 20.14 14.53
C LYS A 48 -6.55 20.09 14.70
N SER A 49 -7.12 21.08 15.38
CA SER A 49 -8.57 21.16 15.55
C SER A 49 -9.28 21.32 14.20
N LYS A 50 -10.56 20.91 14.12
CA LYS A 50 -11.38 21.07 12.91
C LYS A 50 -11.38 22.53 12.41
N LYS A 51 -11.47 23.50 13.32
CA LYS A 51 -11.45 24.93 13.01
C LYS A 51 -10.13 25.38 12.37
N GLU A 52 -9.00 24.94 12.90
CA GLU A 52 -7.67 25.26 12.34
C GLU A 52 -7.44 24.62 10.96
N ARG A 53 -8.00 23.43 10.74
CA ARG A 53 -7.95 22.77 9.43
C ARG A 53 -8.78 23.52 8.40
N GLU A 54 -10.00 23.91 8.77
CA GLU A 54 -10.90 24.65 7.88
C GLU A 54 -10.33 26.03 7.49
N LYS A 55 -9.71 26.74 8.44
CA LYS A 55 -9.04 28.02 8.15
C LYS A 55 -7.91 27.85 7.12
N ARG A 56 -7.05 26.84 7.32
CA ARG A 56 -5.95 26.56 6.39
C ARG A 56 -6.40 26.16 5.00
N ILE A 57 -7.51 25.41 4.89
CA ILE A 57 -8.08 25.05 3.58
C ILE A 57 -8.53 26.31 2.85
N LYS A 58 -9.21 27.25 3.54
CA LYS A 58 -9.61 28.53 2.94
C LYS A 58 -8.42 29.39 2.51
N GLU A 59 -7.36 29.43 3.31
CA GLU A 59 -6.11 30.12 2.96
C GLU A 59 -5.49 29.54 1.68
N ILE A 60 -5.47 28.20 1.53
CA ILE A 60 -4.98 27.53 0.32
C ILE A 60 -5.89 27.86 -0.89
N ASP A 61 -7.21 27.82 -0.71
CA ASP A 61 -8.16 28.15 -1.77
C ASP A 61 -8.02 29.61 -2.26
N GLU A 62 -7.60 30.53 -1.39
CA GLU A 62 -7.34 31.93 -1.74
C GLU A 62 -6.05 32.06 -2.55
N VAL A 63 -4.96 31.42 -2.11
CA VAL A 63 -3.68 31.39 -2.84
C VAL A 63 -3.84 30.78 -4.23
N ILE A 64 -4.57 29.67 -4.35
CA ILE A 64 -4.82 29.02 -5.65
C ILE A 64 -5.59 29.95 -6.59
N LYS A 65 -6.53 30.76 -6.08
CA LYS A 65 -7.26 31.71 -6.93
C LYS A 65 -6.35 32.84 -7.42
N GLU A 66 -5.53 33.39 -6.52
CA GLU A 66 -4.57 34.43 -6.89
C GLU A 66 -3.56 33.93 -7.94
N ASP A 67 -3.11 32.68 -7.85
CA ASP A 67 -2.19 32.08 -8.83
C ASP A 67 -2.85 31.77 -10.19
N LEU A 68 -4.19 31.67 -10.25
CA LEU A 68 -4.94 31.36 -11.46
C LEU A 68 -5.44 32.59 -12.22
N ASP A 69 -5.43 33.77 -11.60
CA ASP A 69 -5.77 35.06 -12.22
C ASP A 69 -4.58 35.67 -13.00
#